data_AF-A0A485CWG0-F1
#
_entry.id   AF-A0A485CWG0-F1
#
_cell.length_a   1.000
_cell.length_b   1.000
_cell.length_c   1.000
_cell.angle_alpha   90.00
_cell.angle_beta   90.00
_cell.angle_gamma   90.00
#
_symmetry.space_group_name_H-M   'P 1'
#
loop_
_entity.id
_entity.type
_entity.pdbx_description
1 polymer ?
#
loop_
_entity_poly.entity_id
_entity_poly.type
_entity_poly.pdbx_seq_one_letter_code
_entity_poly.pdbx_strand_id
1 'polypeptide(L)'
;MRFDNFYVGSMPCMPARRELHTGRYNFLHRGWSPLEPFDDSVPEILKKKGIHTHLVTDHKHYWRDGGATYHSRYSSFEFVRGQEGDAWKGS
;
A
#
# COMPACT_ATOMS: atom_id res chain seq x y z
N MET A 1 20.91 -2.52 -13.11
CA MET A 1 20.65 -1.06 -13.23
C MET A 1 20.51 -0.48 -11.83
N ARG A 2 21.16 0.65 -11.53
CA ARG A 2 21.09 1.35 -10.24
C ARG A 2 20.75 2.81 -10.50
N PHE A 3 19.88 3.38 -9.68
CA PHE A 3 19.56 4.81 -9.72
C PHE A 3 20.26 5.49 -8.55
N ASP A 4 21.11 6.48 -8.83
CA ASP A 4 21.84 7.20 -7.77
C ASP A 4 20.98 8.31 -7.13
N ASN A 5 19.94 8.77 -7.84
CA ASN A 5 19.04 9.82 -7.40
C ASN A 5 17.59 9.31 -7.47
N PHE A 6 17.15 8.57 -6.44
CA PHE A 6 15.78 8.07 -6.31
C PHE A 6 15.11 8.74 -5.12
N TYR A 7 14.04 9.49 -5.38
CA TYR A 7 13.33 10.28 -4.38
C TYR A 7 11.92 9.75 -4.19
N VAL A 8 11.43 9.83 -2.96
CA VAL A 8 10.03 9.53 -2.65
C VAL A 8 9.15 10.74 -2.93
N GLY A 9 7.93 10.51 -3.40
CA GLY A 9 6.95 11.58 -3.58
C GLY A 9 6.36 12.09 -2.27
N SER A 10 6.24 11.21 -1.26
CA SER A 10 5.60 11.55 0.01
C SER A 10 6.09 10.71 1.18
N MET A 11 5.80 11.20 2.38
CA MET A 11 5.96 10.49 3.66
C MET A 11 4.81 10.91 4.60
N PRO A 12 4.37 10.07 5.56
CA PRO A 12 4.89 8.76 5.94
C PRO A 12 4.41 7.62 5.01
N CYS A 13 4.55 6.37 5.44
CA CYS A 13 4.35 5.15 4.66
C CYS A 13 3.03 5.08 3.87
N MET A 14 1.90 5.48 4.43
CA MET A 14 0.59 5.33 3.76
C MET A 14 0.46 6.25 2.52
N PRO A 15 0.72 7.57 2.60
CA PRO A 15 0.84 8.41 1.42
C PRO A 15 1.77 7.82 0.35
N ALA A 16 2.99 7.42 0.74
CA ALA A 16 3.97 6.86 -0.19
C ALA A 16 3.43 5.63 -0.92
N ARG A 17 2.76 4.73 -0.19
CA ARG A 17 2.13 3.52 -0.74
C ARG A 17 0.97 3.84 -1.67
N ARG A 18 0.17 4.87 -1.40
CA ARG A 18 -0.88 5.32 -2.34
C ARG A 18 -0.30 5.83 -3.65
N GLU A 19 0.83 6.53 -3.60
CA GLU A 19 1.53 6.99 -4.80
C GLU A 19 2.12 5.82 -5.58
N LEU A 20 2.61 4.77 -4.91
CA LEU A 20 3.01 3.52 -5.58
C LEU A 20 1.85 2.82 -6.30
N HIS A 21 0.64 2.89 -5.74
CA HIS A 21 -0.55 2.32 -6.37
C HIS A 21 -1.03 3.15 -7.56
N THR A 22 -0.98 4.48 -7.46
CA THR A 22 -1.67 5.39 -8.41
C THR A 22 -0.74 6.08 -9.40
N GLY A 23 0.57 6.12 -9.14
CA GLY A 23 1.55 6.88 -9.92
C GLY A 23 1.32 8.39 -9.90
N ARG A 24 0.52 8.90 -8.95
CA ARG A 24 0.14 10.32 -8.82
C ARG A 24 0.61 10.87 -7.50
N TYR A 25 1.04 12.13 -7.47
CA TYR A 25 1.33 12.85 -6.22
C TYR A 25 0.02 13.13 -5.48
N ASN A 26 -0.11 12.61 -4.27
CA ASN A 26 -1.34 12.73 -3.48
C ASN A 26 -1.15 13.51 -2.18
N PHE A 27 0.07 13.52 -1.62
CA PHE A 27 0.30 13.99 -0.26
C PHE A 27 -0.12 15.43 0.03
N LEU A 28 0.06 16.33 -0.94
CA LEU A 28 -0.33 17.74 -0.79
C LEU A 28 -1.84 17.94 -0.65
N HIS A 29 -2.63 16.98 -1.14
CA HIS A 29 -4.09 17.05 -1.16
C HIS A 29 -4.72 16.09 -0.15
N ARG A 30 -4.00 15.04 0.24
CA ARG A 30 -4.47 13.94 1.09
C ARG A 30 -3.28 13.38 1.87
N GLY A 31 -3.37 13.46 3.20
CA GLY A 31 -2.41 12.81 4.10
C GLY A 31 -2.69 11.30 4.25
N TRP A 32 -2.53 10.81 5.47
CA TRP A 32 -2.78 9.41 5.83
C TRP A 32 -4.25 9.01 5.53
N SER A 33 -4.47 8.13 4.56
CA SER A 33 -5.82 7.74 4.11
C SER A 33 -5.86 6.35 3.46
N PRO A 34 -7.03 5.68 3.47
CA PRO A 34 -7.22 4.43 2.75
C PRO A 34 -7.14 4.66 1.23
N LEU A 35 -7.03 3.58 0.48
CA LEU A 35 -7.10 3.66 -0.98
C LEU A 35 -8.57 3.72 -1.44
N GLU A 36 -8.94 4.79 -2.13
CA GLU A 36 -10.34 5.04 -2.47
C GLU A 36 -10.86 4.04 -3.51
N PRO A 37 -12.18 3.76 -3.56
CA PRO A 37 -12.76 2.88 -4.57
C PRO A 37 -12.48 3.32 -6.01
N PHE A 38 -12.35 4.63 -6.23
CA PHE A 38 -12.10 5.26 -7.52
C PHE A 38 -10.61 5.50 -7.82
N ASP A 39 -9.70 5.13 -6.93
CA ASP A 39 -8.26 5.24 -7.20
C ASP A 39 -7.83 4.19 -8.24
N ASP A 40 -7.11 4.64 -9.26
CA ASP A 40 -6.49 3.76 -10.26
C ASP A 40 -5.32 3.02 -9.63
N SER A 41 -5.55 1.79 -9.19
CA SER A 41 -4.54 0.95 -8.53
C SER A 41 -3.84 0.04 -9.55
N VAL A 42 -2.52 0.19 -9.72
CA VAL A 42 -1.72 -0.68 -10.62
C VAL A 42 -1.96 -2.17 -10.35
N PRO A 43 -1.91 -2.70 -9.11
CA PRO A 43 -2.24 -4.10 -8.84
C PRO A 43 -3.65 -4.52 -9.28
N GLU A 44 -4.63 -3.63 -9.14
CA GLU A 44 -6.01 -3.90 -9.52
C GLU A 44 -6.18 -3.91 -11.04
N ILE A 45 -5.53 -2.97 -11.74
CA ILE A 45 -5.53 -2.91 -13.20
C ILE A 45 -4.89 -4.18 -13.77
N LEU A 46 -3.75 -4.61 -13.24
CA LEU A 46 -3.08 -5.85 -13.64
C LEU A 46 -3.98 -7.07 -13.41
N LYS A 47 -4.60 -7.18 -12.23
CA LYS A 47 -5.57 -8.23 -11.91
C LYS A 47 -6.72 -8.28 -12.91
N LYS A 48 -7.31 -7.12 -13.25
CA LYS A 48 -8.39 -7.01 -14.26
C LYS A 48 -7.93 -7.41 -15.67
N LYS A 49 -6.62 -7.34 -15.96
CA LYS A 49 -6.02 -7.78 -17.23
C LYS A 49 -5.55 -9.24 -17.22
N GLY A 50 -5.93 -10.02 -16.20
CA GLY A 50 -5.59 -11.44 -16.09
C GLY A 50 -4.18 -11.71 -15.56
N ILE A 51 -3.47 -10.68 -15.08
CA ILE A 51 -2.14 -10.82 -14.49
C ILE A 51 -2.29 -11.04 -12.99
N HIS A 52 -1.72 -12.13 -12.48
CA HIS A 52 -1.78 -12.43 -11.05
C HIS A 52 -0.88 -11.48 -10.25
N THR A 53 -1.45 -10.83 -9.23
CA THR A 53 -0.71 -9.97 -8.30
C THR A 53 -0.84 -10.50 -6.88
N HIS A 54 0.28 -10.63 -6.17
CA HIS A 54 0.32 -11.13 -4.79
C HIS A 54 1.03 -10.11 -3.90
N LEU A 55 0.43 -9.79 -2.75
CA LEU A 55 1.02 -8.89 -1.75
C LEU A 55 1.52 -9.70 -0.55
N VAL A 56 2.81 -9.68 -0.27
CA VAL A 56 3.37 -10.12 1.02
C VAL A 56 3.77 -8.88 1.81
N THR A 57 3.32 -8.77 3.05
CA THR A 57 3.54 -7.55 3.84
C THR A 57 3.57 -7.86 5.33
N ASP A 58 4.36 -7.11 6.10
CA ASP A 58 4.30 -7.00 7.55
C ASP A 58 3.67 -5.67 8.02
N HIS A 59 3.24 -4.85 7.06
CA HIS A 59 2.70 -3.52 7.29
C HIS A 59 1.26 -3.58 7.80
N LYS A 60 1.08 -3.52 9.12
CA LYS A 60 -0.23 -3.70 9.78
C LYS A 60 -1.18 -2.55 9.49
N HIS A 61 -0.66 -1.38 9.08
CA HIS A 61 -1.48 -0.20 8.81
C HIS A 61 -2.54 -0.44 7.74
N TYR A 62 -2.36 -1.43 6.86
CA TYR A 62 -3.38 -1.90 5.92
C TYR A 62 -4.66 -2.46 6.56
N TRP A 63 -4.61 -2.76 7.86
CA TRP A 63 -5.75 -3.24 8.66
C TRP A 63 -6.20 -2.20 9.70
N ARG A 64 -5.65 -0.99 9.68
CA ARG A 64 -6.03 0.09 10.60
C ARG A 64 -6.91 1.12 9.91
N ASP A 65 -7.69 1.83 10.71
CA ASP A 65 -8.41 3.01 10.25
C ASP A 65 -7.44 4.00 9.60
N GLY A 66 -7.86 4.58 8.49
CA GLY A 66 -7.02 5.45 7.69
C GLY A 66 -5.98 4.74 6.82
N GLY A 67 -5.84 3.41 6.89
CA GLY A 67 -4.92 2.65 6.04
C GLY A 67 -5.53 1.44 5.33
N ALA A 68 -6.84 1.24 5.45
CA ALA A 68 -7.58 0.12 4.84
C ALA A 68 -7.52 0.10 3.29
N THR A 69 -8.10 -0.96 2.69
CA THR A 69 -8.42 -1.14 1.25
C THR A 69 -7.26 -1.27 0.25
N TYR A 70 -6.01 -1.37 0.71
CA TYR A 70 -4.85 -1.63 -0.18
C TYR A 70 -4.73 -3.11 -0.57
N HIS A 71 -4.82 -4.02 0.41
CA HIS A 71 -4.57 -5.45 0.21
C HIS A 71 -5.62 -6.11 -0.71
N SER A 72 -6.87 -5.62 -0.70
CA SER A 72 -7.95 -6.13 -1.56
C SER A 72 -7.75 -5.87 -3.05
N ARG A 73 -6.81 -4.99 -3.42
CA ARG A 73 -6.48 -4.66 -4.81
C ARG A 73 -5.64 -5.74 -5.50
N TYR A 74 -4.98 -6.59 -4.71
CA TYR A 74 -4.19 -7.70 -5.21
C TYR A 74 -5.10 -8.92 -5.46
N SER A 75 -4.60 -9.92 -6.18
CA SER A 75 -5.30 -11.20 -6.36
C SER A 75 -5.30 -12.03 -5.08
N SER A 76 -4.22 -11.99 -4.32
CA SER A 76 -4.07 -12.62 -3.01
C SER A 76 -3.11 -11.81 -2.14
N PHE A 77 -3.11 -12.04 -0.84
CA PHE A 77 -2.17 -11.42 0.08
C PHE A 77 -1.77 -12.36 1.22
N GLU A 78 -0.58 -12.13 1.76
CA GLU A 78 -0.04 -12.76 2.97
C GLU A 78 0.40 -11.67 3.95
N PHE A 79 -0.05 -11.77 5.21
CA PHE A 79 0.29 -10.82 6.26
C PHE A 79 1.20 -11.48 7.32
N VAL A 80 2.43 -10.99 7.42
CA VAL A 80 3.43 -11.43 8.39
C VAL A 80 3.25 -10.63 9.69
N ARG A 81 2.71 -11.29 10.73
CA ARG A 81 2.40 -10.67 12.03
C ARG A 81 3.66 -10.38 12.87
N GLY A 82 3.60 -9.34 13.70
CA GLY A 82 4.51 -9.16 14.85
C GLY A 82 5.75 -8.27 14.68
N GLN A 83 6.04 -7.73 13.49
CA GLN A 83 7.19 -6.82 13.28
C GLN A 83 6.86 -5.37 13.69
N GLU A 84 5.86 -4.77 13.03
CA GLU A 84 5.55 -3.35 13.18
C GLU A 84 4.68 -3.10 14.43
N GLY A 85 5.11 -3.39 15.66
CA GLY A 85 4.34 -3.11 16.90
C GLY A 85 2.88 -3.60 16.85
N ASP A 86 2.67 -4.73 16.18
CA ASP A 86 1.37 -5.38 16.02
C ASP A 86 0.97 -6.03 17.34
N ALA A 87 -0.26 -5.77 17.80
CA ALA A 87 -0.80 -6.31 19.05
C ALA A 87 -1.19 -7.80 18.91
N TRP A 88 -0.36 -8.57 18.21
CA TRP A 88 -0.57 -9.98 17.89
C TRP A 88 -0.28 -10.88 19.08
N LYS A 89 0.86 -10.65 19.74
CA LYS A 89 1.24 -11.33 20.98
C LYS A 89 1.62 -10.26 21.98
N GLY A 90 1.00 -10.33 23.17
CA GLY A 90 1.33 -9.43 24.28
C GLY A 90 2.82 -9.54 24.61
N SER A 91 3.42 -8.39 24.90
CA SER A 91 4.76 -8.29 25.49
C SER A 91 4.76 -8.74 26.94
#